data_AF-X8JQW0-F1
#
_entry.id   AF-X8JQW0-F1
#
_cell.length_a   1.000
_cell.length_b   1.000
_cell.length_c   1.000
_cell.angle_alpha   90.00
_cell.angle_beta   90.00
_cell.angle_gamma   90.00
#
_symmetry.space_group_name_H-M   'P 1'
#
loop_
_entity.id
_entity.type
_entity.pdbx_description
1 polymer ?
#
loop_
_entity_poly.entity_id
_entity_poly.type
_entity_poly.pdbx_seq_one_letter_code
_entity_poly.pdbx_strand_id
1 'polypeptide(L)'
;MSSTEAAEVGPSGSKQPTVEEIHSEGESGSESDAAPAEEPGKATGKAKKKKKKKKSKAAKLLAALKGNELPDEVVAEVTKQVKAQEKDNPDINEEEVKKAFKALQVMEMLQGKTGLGGKNAKDLGEHKFWRTQPVPQLDDEASTEEGAIEPKKPREEIRQDPYPLPSGYEWSTVDIEEPAQAKEVYELLTANYVEDHDAAFRFRYSAEFFAWALKPPGYHKDWLIGVRVSSNKKLIAFIAGVPLKLRVRQNILDTSEINFLCVHKKLRSKRLAPVLIKEVTRRCNLRGIFQAIYTAGIFLPTPVSTARYYHRIIQVQKLVDVGFTHVPRGSTMARMLRQNAVPDNFDLAGLREMEESDIKNVLALYEKYMQRFQLTPVMNEAEMKHHMLSGRGVGEYKDGRREGQVVWAYVVENPETKAITDFFSFYSLPSTITNSATGEVVDAAYLFYYATDESGGEPAVKARVQALITDALVLANKAKFDVFNALTLMDNFPFLKELNFGQGDGYLHYYLYNWRTPRLEGYVPQPVNEGGKGIGRGIGVVML
;
A
#
# COMPACT_ATOMS: atom_id res chain seq x y z
N MET A 1 -27.71 48.28 -47.59
CA MET A 1 -28.26 49.53 -47.02
C MET A 1 -28.34 49.35 -45.51
N SER A 2 -27.69 50.24 -44.74
CA SER A 2 -27.86 50.58 -43.31
C SER A 2 -27.88 49.43 -42.28
N SER A 3 -26.85 49.19 -41.43
CA SER A 3 -26.51 49.90 -40.15
C SER A 3 -27.71 50.04 -39.21
N THR A 4 -27.72 49.78 -37.89
CA THR A 4 -26.79 49.74 -36.73
C THR A 4 -27.63 49.10 -35.58
N GLU A 5 -27.17 48.60 -34.42
CA GLU A 5 -26.43 49.24 -33.32
C GLU A 5 -26.30 48.23 -32.14
N ALA A 6 -25.32 48.45 -31.25
CA ALA A 6 -24.96 47.61 -30.10
C ALA A 6 -25.74 47.94 -28.82
N ALA A 7 -25.83 46.98 -27.88
CA ALA A 7 -26.02 47.26 -26.45
C ALA A 7 -25.39 46.17 -25.56
N GLU A 8 -24.70 46.66 -24.52
CA GLU A 8 -23.87 45.95 -23.55
C GLU A 8 -24.66 45.01 -22.62
N VAL A 9 -24.04 43.90 -22.19
CA VAL A 9 -24.51 43.06 -21.08
C VAL A 9 -23.37 42.87 -20.08
N GLY A 10 -23.52 43.48 -18.89
CA GLY A 10 -22.67 43.26 -17.73
C GLY A 10 -22.99 41.95 -16.99
N PRO A 11 -22.08 41.44 -16.14
CA PRO A 11 -22.19 40.10 -15.58
C PRO A 11 -23.02 40.06 -14.29
N SER A 12 -23.93 39.08 -14.20
CA SER A 12 -24.62 38.72 -12.95
C SER A 12 -23.80 37.69 -12.16
N GLY A 13 -23.18 38.13 -11.07
CA GLY A 13 -22.57 37.24 -10.07
C GLY A 13 -23.63 36.64 -9.15
N SER A 14 -23.80 35.32 -9.19
CA SER A 14 -24.63 34.56 -8.24
C SER A 14 -23.84 34.23 -6.98
N LYS A 15 -24.34 34.73 -5.85
CA LYS A 15 -23.81 34.51 -4.48
C LYS A 15 -23.97 33.05 -4.04
N GLN A 16 -22.88 32.46 -3.54
CA GLN A 16 -22.90 31.25 -2.71
C GLN A 16 -23.27 31.61 -1.26
N PRO A 17 -23.98 30.75 -0.51
CA PRO A 17 -24.30 30.99 0.90
C PRO A 17 -23.13 30.60 1.82
N THR A 18 -22.76 31.53 2.69
CA THR A 18 -21.83 31.36 3.82
C THR A 18 -22.53 30.67 4.99
N VAL A 19 -21.86 29.69 5.60
CA VAL A 19 -22.32 28.99 6.82
C VAL A 19 -21.95 29.84 8.04
N GLU A 20 -22.96 30.25 8.80
CA GLU A 20 -22.82 30.95 10.08
C GLU A 20 -22.33 30.00 11.19
N GLU A 21 -21.33 30.45 11.94
CA GLU A 21 -20.86 29.82 13.17
C GLU A 21 -21.84 30.10 14.32
N ILE A 22 -22.35 29.04 14.95
CA ILE A 22 -23.15 29.14 16.17
C ILE A 22 -22.18 29.17 17.37
N HIS A 23 -22.09 30.34 18.00
CA HIS A 23 -21.54 30.51 19.34
C HIS A 23 -22.49 29.89 20.38
N SER A 24 -21.93 29.15 21.34
CA SER A 24 -22.59 28.91 22.63
C SER A 24 -21.59 29.22 23.75
N GLU A 25 -21.88 30.28 24.48
CA GLU A 25 -21.23 30.71 25.71
C GLU A 25 -21.49 29.72 26.85
N GLY A 26 -20.54 29.65 27.79
CA GLY A 26 -20.62 28.87 29.02
C GLY A 26 -19.34 29.01 29.83
N GLU A 27 -19.26 30.09 30.60
CA GLU A 27 -18.19 30.42 31.55
C GLU A 27 -18.07 29.41 32.71
N SER A 28 -16.83 29.08 33.06
CA SER A 28 -16.24 29.13 34.43
C SER A 28 -14.79 28.62 34.27
N GLY A 29 -13.71 29.35 34.56
CA GLY A 29 -13.45 30.19 35.72
C GLY A 29 -12.44 29.45 36.60
N SER A 30 -11.13 29.75 36.46
CA SER A 30 -10.18 29.96 37.57
C SER A 30 -8.71 29.92 37.12
N GLU A 31 -8.07 31.07 37.31
CA GLU A 31 -6.72 31.25 37.88
C GLU A 31 -5.47 30.95 37.02
N SER A 32 -5.03 32.07 36.44
CA SER A 32 -3.65 32.54 36.34
C SER A 32 -2.71 32.07 37.45
N ASP A 33 -1.49 31.73 37.05
CA ASP A 33 -0.31 32.19 37.79
C ASP A 33 0.79 32.58 36.80
N ALA A 34 1.18 33.85 36.88
CA ALA A 34 2.19 34.48 36.05
C ALA A 34 3.32 34.97 36.95
N ALA A 35 4.57 34.62 36.62
CA ALA A 35 5.78 35.40 36.91
C ALA A 35 7.02 34.69 36.30
N PRO A 36 8.15 35.39 36.10
CA PRO A 36 8.32 36.56 35.25
C PRO A 36 9.49 36.36 34.25
N ALA A 37 9.65 37.32 33.35
CA ALA A 37 10.81 37.44 32.46
C ALA A 37 12.07 37.87 33.22
N GLU A 38 13.19 37.18 32.97
CA GLU A 38 14.55 37.70 33.13
C GLU A 38 15.39 37.31 31.91
N GLU A 39 16.12 38.28 31.38
CA GLU A 39 17.01 38.21 30.22
C GLU A 39 18.49 38.08 30.68
N PRO A 40 19.51 38.05 29.81
CA PRO A 40 20.19 36.84 29.34
C PRO A 40 21.60 36.64 29.95
N GLY A 41 22.01 35.39 30.21
CA GLY A 41 23.40 35.11 30.59
C GLY A 41 23.79 33.64 30.81
N LYS A 42 24.84 33.20 30.10
CA LYS A 42 25.67 31.99 30.30
C LYS A 42 25.06 30.63 29.93
N ALA A 43 25.16 30.33 28.64
CA ALA A 43 25.23 28.97 28.11
C ALA A 43 26.55 28.30 28.49
N THR A 44 26.50 27.17 29.20
CA THR A 44 27.30 25.93 29.00
C THR A 44 26.95 24.93 30.11
N GLY A 45 26.30 23.79 29.79
CA GLY A 45 26.23 22.67 30.76
C GLY A 45 25.09 21.64 30.66
N LYS A 46 23.99 21.88 29.94
CA LYS A 46 22.81 20.97 29.97
C LYS A 46 22.72 19.93 28.82
N ALA A 47 23.56 19.99 27.80
CA ALA A 47 23.52 19.04 26.67
C ALA A 47 24.10 17.63 26.99
N LYS A 48 25.05 17.52 27.93
CA LYS A 48 25.69 16.22 28.27
C LYS A 48 24.83 15.30 29.15
N LYS A 49 23.89 15.83 29.97
CA LYS A 49 23.03 15.01 30.85
C LYS A 49 21.87 14.32 30.10
N LYS A 50 21.31 14.92 29.04
CA LYS A 50 20.25 14.28 28.21
C LYS A 50 20.77 13.14 27.32
N LYS A 51 22.02 13.22 26.81
CA LYS A 51 22.66 12.13 26.04
C LYS A 51 22.97 10.89 26.90
N LYS A 52 23.35 11.08 28.18
CA LYS A 52 23.66 9.96 29.10
C LYS A 52 22.41 9.14 29.51
N LYS A 53 21.24 9.80 29.65
CA LYS A 53 19.96 9.14 29.99
C LYS A 53 19.33 8.34 28.83
N LYS A 54 19.54 8.75 27.57
CA LYS A 54 19.10 7.99 26.38
C LYS A 54 19.97 6.74 26.11
N LYS A 55 21.29 6.82 26.31
CA LYS A 55 22.19 5.65 26.20
C LYS A 55 21.89 4.57 27.24
N SER A 56 21.51 4.92 28.48
CA SER A 56 21.23 3.91 29.52
C SER A 56 19.90 3.16 29.33
N LYS A 57 18.91 3.77 28.68
CA LYS A 57 17.65 3.10 28.30
C LYS A 57 17.85 2.12 27.14
N ALA A 58 18.65 2.50 26.14
CA ALA A 58 19.04 1.61 25.04
C ALA A 58 19.87 0.41 25.53
N ALA A 59 20.83 0.64 26.43
CA ALA A 59 21.63 -0.42 27.04
C ALA A 59 20.80 -1.38 27.91
N LYS A 60 19.79 -0.87 28.66
CA LYS A 60 18.86 -1.72 29.41
C LYS A 60 17.92 -2.53 28.51
N LEU A 61 17.51 -1.99 27.35
CA LEU A 61 16.69 -2.72 26.36
C LEU A 61 17.51 -3.82 25.65
N LEU A 62 18.78 -3.54 25.34
CA LEU A 62 19.74 -4.51 24.81
C LEU A 62 20.03 -5.66 25.79
N ALA A 63 20.07 -5.37 27.09
CA ALA A 63 20.26 -6.39 28.12
C ALA A 63 19.02 -7.29 28.32
N ALA A 64 17.82 -6.80 28.01
CA ALA A 64 16.56 -7.54 28.14
C ALA A 64 16.25 -8.47 26.95
N LEU A 65 17.06 -8.45 25.88
CA LEU A 65 16.90 -9.25 24.66
C LEU A 65 17.88 -10.44 24.58
N LYS A 66 18.44 -10.87 25.71
CA LYS A 66 19.23 -12.11 25.79
C LYS A 66 18.29 -13.31 25.74
N GLY A 67 17.94 -13.74 24.52
CA GLY A 67 17.08 -14.90 24.31
C GLY A 67 17.09 -15.48 22.89
N ASN A 68 17.39 -14.70 21.84
CA ASN A 68 17.51 -15.21 20.48
C ASN A 68 18.89 -14.87 19.90
N GLU A 69 19.75 -15.87 19.79
CA GLU A 69 20.99 -15.82 19.03
C GLU A 69 20.72 -16.34 17.61
N LEU A 70 21.22 -15.62 16.60
CA LEU A 70 21.27 -16.15 15.23
C LEU A 70 22.31 -17.28 15.20
N PRO A 71 22.08 -18.37 14.44
CA PRO A 71 23.09 -19.39 14.19
C PRO A 71 24.37 -18.76 13.62
N ASP A 72 25.53 -19.14 14.13
CA ASP A 72 26.82 -18.54 13.76
C ASP A 72 27.15 -18.67 12.26
N GLU A 73 26.61 -19.69 11.59
CA GLU A 73 26.74 -19.90 10.14
C GLU A 73 26.06 -18.80 9.31
N VAL A 74 24.90 -18.29 9.76
CA VAL A 74 24.18 -17.21 9.07
C VAL A 74 24.96 -15.90 9.15
N VAL A 75 25.67 -15.69 10.26
CA VAL A 75 26.46 -14.48 10.48
C VAL A 75 27.74 -14.51 9.67
N ALA A 76 28.39 -15.67 9.58
CA ALA A 76 29.56 -15.86 8.73
C ALA A 76 29.23 -15.57 7.25
N GLU A 77 28.10 -16.07 6.75
CA GLU A 77 27.72 -15.92 5.34
C GLU A 77 27.28 -14.49 4.97
N VAL A 78 26.51 -13.83 5.84
CA VAL A 78 26.14 -12.41 5.65
C VAL A 78 27.38 -11.51 5.72
N THR A 79 28.31 -11.78 6.64
CA THR A 79 29.56 -11.02 6.75
C THR A 79 30.44 -11.19 5.51
N LYS A 80 30.46 -12.40 4.93
CA LYS A 80 31.18 -12.68 3.69
C LYS A 80 30.58 -11.96 2.49
N GLN A 81 29.25 -11.90 2.38
CA GLN A 81 28.56 -11.21 1.28
C GLN A 81 28.68 -9.68 1.38
N VAL A 82 28.64 -9.12 2.59
CA VAL A 82 28.82 -7.68 2.82
C VAL A 82 30.27 -7.26 2.51
N LYS A 83 31.27 -8.04 2.93
CA LYS A 83 32.68 -7.81 2.59
C LYS A 83 32.98 -7.97 1.09
N ALA A 84 32.20 -8.78 0.38
CA ALA A 84 32.34 -8.93 -1.07
C ALA A 84 31.75 -7.75 -1.87
N GLN A 85 30.85 -6.96 -1.27
CA GLN A 85 30.17 -5.84 -1.92
C GLN A 85 30.79 -4.46 -1.62
N GLU A 86 31.45 -4.28 -0.48
CA GLU A 86 32.20 -3.05 -0.14
C GLU A 86 33.72 -3.27 -0.20
N LYS A 87 34.33 -3.01 -1.36
CA LYS A 87 35.79 -3.14 -1.55
C LYS A 87 36.65 -2.14 -0.73
N ASP A 88 36.03 -1.13 -0.11
CA ASP A 88 36.74 -0.02 0.55
C ASP A 88 36.61 0.01 2.08
N ASN A 89 36.07 -1.03 2.73
CA ASN A 89 36.01 -1.07 4.20
C ASN A 89 36.20 -2.47 4.81
N PRO A 90 37.45 -2.91 5.08
CA PRO A 90 37.76 -4.28 5.49
C PRO A 90 37.42 -4.64 6.96
N ASP A 91 36.98 -3.68 7.78
CA ASP A 91 36.86 -3.86 9.24
C ASP A 91 35.47 -4.26 9.77
N ILE A 92 34.50 -4.58 8.91
CA ILE A 92 33.18 -5.05 9.38
C ILE A 92 33.33 -6.42 10.06
N ASN A 93 33.15 -6.47 11.38
CA ASN A 93 33.22 -7.71 12.16
C ASN A 93 31.82 -8.36 12.33
N GLU A 94 31.78 -9.67 12.61
CA GLU A 94 30.53 -10.43 12.79
C GLU A 94 29.65 -9.87 13.92
N GLU A 95 30.25 -9.30 14.97
CA GLU A 95 29.52 -8.63 16.03
C GLU A 95 28.80 -7.36 15.54
N GLU A 96 29.41 -6.58 14.65
CA GLU A 96 28.82 -5.36 14.08
C GLU A 96 27.67 -5.68 13.14
N VAL A 97 27.74 -6.79 12.39
CA VAL A 97 26.63 -7.30 11.56
C VAL A 97 25.48 -7.80 12.44
N LYS A 98 25.76 -8.63 13.47
CA LYS A 98 24.76 -9.07 14.47
C LYS A 98 24.11 -7.87 15.15
N LYS A 99 24.89 -6.85 15.46
CA LYS A 99 24.44 -5.62 16.12
C LYS A 99 23.67 -4.70 15.18
N ALA A 100 24.02 -4.65 13.89
CA ALA A 100 23.27 -3.93 12.86
C ALA A 100 21.92 -4.61 12.58
N PHE A 101 21.87 -5.94 12.50
CA PHE A 101 20.63 -6.70 12.33
C PHE A 101 19.72 -6.60 13.56
N LYS A 102 20.27 -6.78 14.77
CA LYS A 102 19.52 -6.52 16.02
C LYS A 102 19.13 -5.05 16.12
N ALA A 103 19.95 -4.11 15.67
CA ALA A 103 19.60 -2.68 15.63
C ALA A 103 18.53 -2.38 14.58
N LEU A 104 18.45 -3.11 13.47
CA LEU A 104 17.40 -3.03 12.46
C LEU A 104 16.08 -3.59 12.99
N GLN A 105 16.07 -4.79 13.57
CA GLN A 105 14.88 -5.33 14.24
C GLN A 105 14.42 -4.45 15.41
N VAL A 106 15.36 -3.93 16.19
CA VAL A 106 15.06 -2.99 17.29
C VAL A 106 14.64 -1.63 16.74
N MET A 107 15.17 -1.16 15.62
CA MET A 107 14.71 0.05 14.94
C MET A 107 13.32 -0.15 14.35
N GLU A 108 13.00 -1.30 13.79
CA GLU A 108 11.69 -1.65 13.23
C GLU A 108 10.66 -1.78 14.37
N MET A 109 11.05 -2.43 15.49
CA MET A 109 10.27 -2.42 16.73
C MET A 109 10.17 -1.03 17.39
N LEU A 110 11.21 -0.19 17.28
CA LEU A 110 11.20 1.17 17.82
C LEU A 110 10.38 2.10 16.94
N GLN A 111 10.43 1.96 15.62
CA GLN A 111 9.57 2.65 14.64
C GLN A 111 8.13 2.18 14.74
N GLY A 112 7.90 0.91 15.10
CA GLY A 112 6.62 0.42 15.60
C GLY A 112 6.23 1.16 16.89
N LYS A 113 7.03 1.05 17.96
CA LYS A 113 6.78 1.69 19.28
C LYS A 113 6.71 3.22 19.24
N THR A 114 7.31 3.84 18.24
CA THR A 114 7.23 5.24 17.88
C THR A 114 6.67 5.35 16.48
N GLY A 115 5.40 4.98 16.30
CA GLY A 115 4.66 5.49 15.14
C GLY A 115 4.98 6.97 14.99
N LEU A 116 5.54 7.34 13.84
CA LEU A 116 6.01 8.69 13.55
C LEU A 116 4.87 9.67 13.87
N GLY A 117 5.08 10.50 14.89
CA GLY A 117 4.08 11.42 15.45
C GLY A 117 3.65 11.16 16.90
N GLY A 118 4.07 10.06 17.55
CA GLY A 118 3.84 9.84 18.98
C GLY A 118 2.35 9.72 19.41
N LYS A 119 1.41 9.78 18.47
CA LYS A 119 -0.03 9.78 18.75
C LYS A 119 -0.63 8.41 19.10
N ASN A 120 0.13 7.31 18.98
CA ASN A 120 -0.34 5.94 19.31
C ASN A 120 0.60 5.15 20.23
N ALA A 121 1.58 5.79 20.87
CA ALA A 121 2.58 5.10 21.71
C ALA A 121 1.99 4.42 22.96
N LYS A 122 0.78 4.79 23.39
CA LYS A 122 0.10 4.17 24.54
C LYS A 122 -0.68 2.89 24.21
N ASP A 123 -1.10 2.66 22.96
CA ASP A 123 -1.89 1.49 22.56
C ASP A 123 -1.06 0.34 21.96
N LEU A 124 0.19 0.62 21.57
CA LEU A 124 1.08 -0.37 20.96
C LEU A 124 1.68 -1.41 21.92
N GLY A 125 1.56 -1.20 23.23
CA GLY A 125 2.12 -2.11 24.22
C GLY A 125 1.31 -3.41 24.40
N GLU A 126 0.02 -3.41 24.05
CA GLU A 126 -0.86 -4.52 24.47
C GLU A 126 -1.75 -5.10 23.36
N HIS A 127 -1.82 -4.52 22.14
CA HIS A 127 -2.62 -5.01 21.00
C HIS A 127 -3.84 -5.87 21.39
N LYS A 128 -4.68 -5.36 22.31
CA LYS A 128 -5.64 -6.19 23.08
C LYS A 128 -6.61 -6.96 22.19
N PHE A 129 -7.00 -6.35 21.08
CA PHE A 129 -7.82 -6.99 20.07
C PHE A 129 -7.07 -8.13 19.38
N TRP A 130 -5.91 -7.87 18.77
CA TRP A 130 -5.15 -8.84 17.98
C TRP A 130 -4.64 -10.05 18.78
N ARG A 131 -4.40 -9.89 20.09
CA ARG A 131 -4.09 -11.03 20.99
C ARG A 131 -5.21 -12.07 21.08
N THR A 132 -6.44 -11.71 20.71
CA THR A 132 -7.60 -12.61 20.72
C THR A 132 -7.97 -13.12 19.32
N GLN A 133 -7.20 -12.74 18.30
CA GLN A 133 -7.49 -13.11 16.92
C GLN A 133 -6.60 -14.29 16.50
N PRO A 134 -7.06 -15.14 15.56
CA PRO A 134 -6.28 -16.24 15.02
C PRO A 134 -5.22 -15.70 14.06
N VAL A 135 -4.21 -15.02 14.60
CA VAL A 135 -3.03 -14.52 13.87
C VAL A 135 -1.78 -14.92 14.64
N PRO A 136 -0.63 -15.14 13.97
CA PRO A 136 0.64 -15.40 14.65
C PRO A 136 0.97 -14.28 15.65
N GLN A 137 1.29 -14.64 16.88
CA GLN A 137 1.64 -13.67 17.93
C GLN A 137 3.16 -13.39 17.94
N LEU A 138 3.59 -12.30 18.59
CA LEU A 138 5.04 -11.97 18.68
C LEU A 138 5.83 -12.99 19.51
N ASP A 139 5.18 -13.60 20.49
CA ASP A 139 5.79 -14.54 21.42
C ASP A 139 5.68 -16.00 20.92
N ASP A 140 5.04 -16.21 19.76
CA ASP A 140 5.00 -17.54 19.14
C ASP A 140 6.43 -17.91 18.71
N GLU A 141 6.88 -19.12 19.05
CA GLU A 141 8.09 -19.67 18.46
C GLU A 141 7.96 -19.67 16.93
N ALA A 142 9.08 -19.46 16.24
CA ALA A 142 9.14 -19.49 14.79
C ALA A 142 8.78 -20.91 14.31
N SER A 143 7.49 -21.14 14.11
CA SER A 143 6.97 -22.43 13.68
C SER A 143 7.29 -22.62 12.20
N THR A 144 7.80 -23.81 11.90
CA THR A 144 8.03 -24.28 10.53
C THR A 144 6.75 -24.81 9.89
N GLU A 145 5.67 -24.98 10.66
CA GLU A 145 4.42 -25.56 10.20
C GLU A 145 3.51 -24.51 9.52
N GLU A 146 2.98 -24.87 8.36
CA GLU A 146 1.99 -24.09 7.63
C GLU A 146 0.59 -24.65 7.86
N GLY A 147 -0.39 -23.79 8.13
CA GLY A 147 -1.77 -24.24 8.32
C GLY A 147 -2.70 -23.23 8.96
N ALA A 148 -3.97 -23.60 9.07
CA ALA A 148 -4.96 -22.81 9.78
C ALA A 148 -4.67 -22.78 11.29
N ILE A 149 -4.88 -21.63 11.93
CA ILE A 149 -4.65 -21.45 13.38
C ILE A 149 -5.84 -21.97 14.18
N GLU A 150 -7.06 -21.66 13.72
CA GLU A 150 -8.31 -22.20 14.21
C GLU A 150 -8.96 -23.08 13.12
N PRO A 151 -9.56 -24.23 13.50
CA PRO A 151 -10.28 -25.08 12.57
C PRO A 151 -11.53 -24.37 12.02
N LYS A 152 -11.95 -24.78 10.83
CA LYS A 152 -13.22 -24.33 10.25
C LYS A 152 -14.37 -24.77 11.15
N LYS A 153 -15.31 -23.85 11.40
CA LYS A 153 -16.51 -24.12 12.19
C LYS A 153 -17.70 -24.36 11.26
N PRO A 154 -18.63 -25.27 11.58
CA PRO A 154 -19.87 -25.40 10.82
C PRO A 154 -20.70 -24.10 10.93
N ARG A 155 -21.58 -23.86 9.95
CA ARG A 155 -22.35 -22.61 9.85
C ARG A 155 -23.17 -22.33 11.11
N GLU A 156 -23.68 -23.38 11.74
CA GLU A 156 -24.55 -23.35 12.92
C GLU A 156 -23.81 -22.87 14.17
N GLU A 157 -22.48 -23.07 14.24
CA GLU A 157 -21.63 -22.57 15.32
C GLU A 157 -21.19 -21.12 15.13
N ILE A 158 -21.43 -20.55 13.95
CA ILE A 158 -21.13 -19.16 13.66
C ILE A 158 -22.32 -18.29 14.08
N ARG A 159 -22.05 -17.14 14.68
CA ARG A 159 -23.06 -16.16 15.06
C ARG A 159 -23.88 -15.71 13.84
N GLN A 160 -25.20 -15.97 13.86
CA GLN A 160 -26.10 -15.62 12.76
C GLN A 160 -26.45 -14.13 12.73
N ASP A 161 -26.62 -13.51 13.90
CA ASP A 161 -26.92 -12.09 14.02
C ASP A 161 -25.68 -11.19 13.93
N PRO A 162 -25.78 -9.97 13.38
CA PRO A 162 -24.69 -9.01 13.40
C PRO A 162 -24.18 -8.73 14.82
N TYR A 163 -22.91 -8.32 14.93
CA TYR A 163 -22.40 -7.82 16.20
C TYR A 163 -23.14 -6.54 16.63
N PRO A 164 -23.39 -6.34 17.94
CA PRO A 164 -24.10 -5.15 18.40
C PRO A 164 -23.26 -3.90 18.16
N LEU A 165 -23.93 -2.83 17.72
CA LEU A 165 -23.37 -1.48 17.65
C LEU A 165 -23.89 -0.64 18.82
N PRO A 166 -23.17 0.42 19.23
CA PRO A 166 -23.70 1.38 20.19
C PRO A 166 -25.00 2.02 19.67
N SER A 167 -25.86 2.44 20.61
CA SER A 167 -27.12 3.13 20.27
C SER A 167 -26.87 4.35 19.36
N GLY A 168 -27.73 4.53 18.37
CA GLY A 168 -27.63 5.60 17.36
C GLY A 168 -26.79 5.24 16.12
N TYR A 169 -26.27 4.00 16.05
CA TYR A 169 -25.60 3.48 14.86
C TYR A 169 -26.26 2.19 14.36
N GLU A 170 -26.18 1.96 13.06
CA GLU A 170 -26.70 0.77 12.41
C GLU A 170 -25.75 0.24 11.35
N TRP A 171 -25.78 -1.07 11.14
CA TRP A 171 -25.08 -1.71 10.03
C TRP A 171 -25.78 -1.37 8.71
N SER A 172 -24.98 -1.22 7.68
CA SER A 172 -25.44 -1.06 6.30
C SER A 172 -24.60 -1.96 5.41
N THR A 173 -25.23 -2.56 4.42
CA THR A 173 -24.53 -3.15 3.28
C THR A 173 -24.53 -2.08 2.19
N VAL A 174 -23.35 -1.68 1.74
CA VAL A 174 -23.21 -0.60 0.76
C VAL A 174 -23.29 -1.18 -0.64
N ASP A 175 -24.21 -0.67 -1.45
CA ASP A 175 -24.27 -1.04 -2.86
C ASP A 175 -23.40 -0.09 -3.70
N ILE A 176 -22.23 -0.57 -4.14
CA ILE A 176 -21.30 0.23 -4.95
C ILE A 176 -21.79 0.42 -6.40
N GLU A 177 -22.86 -0.28 -6.80
CA GLU A 177 -23.50 -0.06 -8.10
C GLU A 177 -24.44 1.15 -8.08
N GLU A 178 -24.91 1.55 -6.90
CA GLU A 178 -25.74 2.73 -6.72
C GLU A 178 -24.83 3.97 -6.65
N PRO A 179 -24.89 4.91 -7.62
CA PRO A 179 -23.95 6.04 -7.69
C PRO A 179 -23.93 6.90 -6.42
N ALA A 180 -25.09 7.07 -5.75
CA ALA A 180 -25.16 7.81 -4.50
C ALA A 180 -24.35 7.14 -3.38
N GLN A 181 -24.47 5.82 -3.23
CA GLN A 181 -23.75 5.07 -2.20
C GLN A 181 -22.25 4.93 -2.51
N ALA A 182 -21.88 4.74 -3.79
CA ALA A 182 -20.50 4.77 -4.22
C ALA A 182 -19.83 6.12 -3.91
N LYS A 183 -20.56 7.21 -4.14
CA LYS A 183 -20.11 8.57 -3.78
C LYS A 183 -19.91 8.73 -2.27
N GLU A 184 -20.77 8.17 -1.43
CA GLU A 184 -20.59 8.21 0.03
C GLU A 184 -19.31 7.49 0.49
N VAL A 185 -18.99 6.34 -0.11
CA VAL A 185 -17.72 5.62 0.16
C VAL A 185 -16.54 6.47 -0.27
N TYR A 186 -16.59 7.03 -1.47
CA TYR A 186 -15.60 7.98 -1.96
C TYR A 186 -15.40 9.15 -1.00
N GLU A 187 -16.46 9.85 -0.61
CA GLU A 187 -16.39 10.99 0.29
C GLU A 187 -15.83 10.60 1.67
N LEU A 188 -16.25 9.45 2.22
CA LEU A 188 -15.74 8.94 3.48
C LEU A 188 -14.22 8.70 3.39
N LEU A 189 -13.76 7.97 2.37
CA LEU A 189 -12.35 7.63 2.21
C LEU A 189 -11.51 8.86 1.87
N THR A 190 -11.95 9.72 0.95
CA THR A 190 -11.25 10.96 0.59
C THR A 190 -11.16 11.95 1.75
N ALA A 191 -12.03 11.89 2.76
CA ALA A 191 -11.90 12.76 3.94
C ALA A 191 -11.17 12.09 5.12
N ASN A 192 -11.18 10.76 5.20
CA ASN A 192 -10.83 10.02 6.42
C ASN A 192 -9.93 8.79 6.22
N TYR A 193 -9.45 8.49 5.02
CA TYR A 193 -8.55 7.37 4.76
C TYR A 193 -7.08 7.76 4.91
N VAL A 194 -6.19 6.94 4.37
CA VAL A 194 -4.73 7.02 4.50
C VAL A 194 -4.21 8.42 4.16
N GLU A 195 -3.41 8.97 5.06
CA GLU A 195 -2.63 10.19 4.90
C GLU A 195 -1.16 9.79 4.98
N ASP A 196 -0.30 10.42 4.19
CA ASP A 196 1.14 10.32 4.36
C ASP A 196 1.56 10.86 5.74
N HIS A 197 2.83 10.62 6.13
CA HIS A 197 3.32 10.96 7.46
C HIS A 197 3.13 12.44 7.84
N ASP A 198 3.20 13.34 6.84
CA ASP A 198 3.04 14.78 7.02
C ASP A 198 1.62 15.28 6.68
N ALA A 199 0.70 14.37 6.31
CA ALA A 199 -0.65 14.66 5.83
C ALA A 199 -0.70 15.63 4.62
N ALA A 200 0.38 15.71 3.85
CA ALA A 200 0.50 16.53 2.65
C ALA A 200 -0.25 15.91 1.45
N PHE A 201 -0.40 14.59 1.40
CA PHE A 201 -1.02 13.85 0.30
C PHE A 201 -2.07 12.86 0.81
N ARG A 202 -3.20 12.78 0.12
CA ARG A 202 -4.27 11.83 0.42
C ARG A 202 -4.75 11.13 -0.82
N PHE A 203 -4.89 9.80 -0.75
CA PHE A 203 -5.43 9.03 -1.88
C PHE A 203 -6.82 9.54 -2.30
N ARG A 204 -6.97 9.66 -3.62
CA ARG A 204 -8.19 10.07 -4.30
C ARG A 204 -8.67 8.91 -5.16
N TYR A 205 -9.30 7.93 -4.52
CA TYR A 205 -10.03 6.87 -5.22
C TYR A 205 -11.13 7.48 -6.09
N SER A 206 -11.50 6.84 -7.20
CA SER A 206 -12.66 7.24 -8.01
C SER A 206 -13.80 6.22 -7.88
N ALA A 207 -14.99 6.57 -8.35
CA ALA A 207 -16.11 5.63 -8.39
C ALA A 207 -15.78 4.42 -9.30
N GLU A 208 -15.10 4.67 -10.40
CA GLU A 208 -14.62 3.67 -11.35
C GLU A 208 -13.59 2.76 -10.69
N PHE A 209 -12.67 3.31 -9.87
CA PHE A 209 -11.72 2.51 -9.11
C PHE A 209 -12.44 1.57 -8.15
N PHE A 210 -13.43 2.05 -7.38
CA PHE A 210 -14.18 1.18 -6.49
C PHE A 210 -15.00 0.13 -7.25
N ALA A 211 -15.58 0.50 -8.38
CA ALA A 211 -16.29 -0.46 -9.22
C ALA A 211 -15.37 -1.58 -9.73
N TRP A 212 -14.13 -1.25 -10.09
CA TRP A 212 -13.11 -2.21 -10.49
C TRP A 212 -12.60 -3.05 -9.30
N ALA A 213 -12.22 -2.41 -8.19
CA ALA A 213 -11.61 -3.08 -7.03
C ALA A 213 -12.60 -3.92 -6.20
N LEU A 214 -13.86 -3.48 -6.07
CA LEU A 214 -14.85 -4.08 -5.16
C LEU A 214 -15.84 -5.01 -5.85
N LYS A 215 -15.77 -5.14 -7.18
CA LYS A 215 -16.65 -6.05 -7.95
C LYS A 215 -15.89 -7.07 -8.79
N PRO A 216 -14.87 -7.77 -8.25
CA PRO A 216 -14.33 -8.93 -8.97
C PRO A 216 -15.42 -9.99 -9.19
N PRO A 217 -15.26 -10.88 -10.19
CA PRO A 217 -16.22 -11.95 -10.43
C PRO A 217 -16.50 -12.76 -9.15
N GLY A 218 -17.78 -12.96 -8.84
CA GLY A 218 -18.20 -13.69 -7.64
C GLY A 218 -18.17 -12.89 -6.33
N TYR A 219 -17.92 -11.57 -6.37
CA TYR A 219 -17.94 -10.74 -5.16
C TYR A 219 -19.27 -10.85 -4.38
N HIS A 220 -19.17 -10.63 -3.08
CA HIS A 220 -20.30 -10.71 -2.16
C HIS A 220 -20.71 -9.32 -1.72
N LYS A 221 -21.90 -8.84 -2.16
CA LYS A 221 -22.42 -7.52 -1.76
C LYS A 221 -22.41 -7.35 -0.24
N ASP A 222 -22.75 -8.39 0.51
CA ASP A 222 -22.76 -8.38 1.98
C ASP A 222 -21.38 -8.24 2.63
N TRP A 223 -20.28 -8.31 1.88
CA TRP A 223 -18.93 -8.03 2.39
C TRP A 223 -18.50 -6.57 2.22
N LEU A 224 -19.34 -5.72 1.62
CA LEU A 224 -19.16 -4.26 1.59
C LEU A 224 -19.94 -3.64 2.75
N ILE A 225 -19.27 -3.48 3.88
CA ILE A 225 -19.92 -3.22 5.16
C ILE A 225 -19.73 -1.77 5.58
N GLY A 226 -20.83 -1.06 5.74
CA GLY A 226 -20.88 0.29 6.28
C GLY A 226 -21.45 0.34 7.70
N VAL A 227 -21.08 1.39 8.43
CA VAL A 227 -21.79 1.83 9.64
C VAL A 227 -22.39 3.19 9.37
N ARG A 228 -23.69 3.34 9.65
CA ARG A 228 -24.42 4.60 9.47
C ARG A 228 -24.91 5.12 10.81
N VAL A 229 -25.05 6.44 10.91
CA VAL A 229 -25.78 7.09 12.00
C VAL A 229 -27.27 6.87 11.77
N SER A 230 -27.99 6.28 12.72
CA SER A 230 -29.38 5.86 12.53
C SER A 230 -30.34 7.01 12.23
N SER A 231 -30.09 8.20 12.79
CA SER A 231 -30.98 9.37 12.67
C SER A 231 -30.92 10.07 11.31
N ASN A 232 -29.76 10.08 10.65
CA ASN A 232 -29.57 10.81 9.39
C ASN A 232 -28.95 9.97 8.26
N LYS A 233 -28.75 8.66 8.50
CA LYS A 233 -28.20 7.68 7.56
C LYS A 233 -26.80 7.97 7.03
N LYS A 234 -26.08 8.93 7.62
CA LYS A 234 -24.72 9.28 7.21
C LYS A 234 -23.76 8.11 7.42
N LEU A 235 -23.02 7.75 6.38
CA LEU A 235 -21.95 6.75 6.44
C LEU A 235 -20.74 7.28 7.23
N ILE A 236 -20.31 6.54 8.24
CA ILE A 236 -19.24 6.96 9.17
C ILE A 236 -18.08 5.96 9.29
N ALA A 237 -18.28 4.74 8.82
CA ALA A 237 -17.22 3.75 8.71
C ALA A 237 -17.52 2.77 7.58
N PHE A 238 -16.46 2.19 7.03
CA PHE A 238 -16.53 1.23 5.93
C PHE A 238 -15.42 0.20 6.09
N ILE A 239 -15.69 -1.04 5.68
CA ILE A 239 -14.71 -2.11 5.48
C ILE A 239 -15.22 -2.98 4.32
N ALA A 240 -14.31 -3.39 3.44
CA ALA A 240 -14.64 -4.24 2.31
C ALA A 240 -13.90 -5.56 2.38
N GLY A 241 -14.59 -6.62 2.00
CA GLY A 241 -14.00 -7.91 1.63
C GLY A 241 -14.38 -8.29 0.20
N VAL A 242 -13.44 -8.89 -0.53
CA VAL A 242 -13.71 -9.55 -1.81
C VAL A 242 -13.15 -10.98 -1.80
N PRO A 243 -13.77 -11.95 -2.50
CA PRO A 243 -13.24 -13.30 -2.56
C PRO A 243 -11.92 -13.33 -3.33
N LEU A 244 -10.97 -14.13 -2.86
CA LEU A 244 -9.68 -14.31 -3.49
C LEU A 244 -9.20 -15.74 -3.25
N LYS A 245 -8.87 -16.47 -4.33
CA LYS A 245 -8.12 -17.71 -4.20
C LYS A 245 -6.64 -17.40 -4.10
N LEU A 246 -6.01 -17.80 -3.00
CA LEU A 246 -4.65 -17.41 -2.65
C LEU A 246 -3.77 -18.65 -2.52
N ARG A 247 -2.66 -18.68 -3.25
CA ARG A 247 -1.60 -19.65 -3.07
C ARG A 247 -0.61 -19.14 -2.02
N VAL A 248 -0.42 -19.91 -0.96
CA VAL A 248 0.62 -19.73 0.05
C VAL A 248 1.55 -20.95 -0.03
N ARG A 249 2.69 -20.77 -0.69
CA ARG A 249 3.63 -21.83 -1.08
C ARG A 249 2.93 -22.96 -1.84
N GLN A 250 2.73 -24.11 -1.20
CA GLN A 250 2.08 -25.29 -1.79
C GLN A 250 0.57 -25.35 -1.52
N ASN A 251 0.06 -24.49 -0.62
CA ASN A 251 -1.32 -24.49 -0.19
C ASN A 251 -2.13 -23.51 -1.04
N ILE A 252 -3.28 -23.95 -1.56
CA ILE A 252 -4.25 -23.09 -2.23
C ILE A 252 -5.46 -22.93 -1.32
N LEU A 253 -5.79 -21.69 -0.99
CA LEU A 253 -6.78 -21.33 0.01
C LEU A 253 -7.89 -20.49 -0.63
N ASP A 254 -9.14 -20.77 -0.29
CA ASP A 254 -10.23 -19.81 -0.49
C ASP A 254 -10.14 -18.78 0.64
N THR A 255 -9.87 -17.53 0.28
CA THR A 255 -9.66 -16.43 1.22
C THR A 255 -10.56 -15.25 0.91
N SER A 256 -10.68 -14.33 1.85
CA SER A 256 -11.13 -12.95 1.57
C SER A 256 -9.96 -11.99 1.54
N GLU A 257 -9.91 -11.12 0.53
CA GLU A 257 -9.03 -9.96 0.55
C GLU A 257 -9.76 -8.83 1.28
N ILE A 258 -9.21 -8.37 2.41
CA ILE A 258 -9.79 -7.29 3.21
C ILE A 258 -9.04 -5.99 2.93
N ASN A 259 -9.79 -4.96 2.55
CA ASN A 259 -9.25 -3.64 2.25
C ASN A 259 -10.24 -2.52 2.64
N PHE A 260 -9.84 -1.26 2.47
CA PHE A 260 -10.67 -0.07 2.64
C PHE A 260 -11.27 0.12 4.05
N LEU A 261 -10.62 -0.42 5.09
CA LEU A 261 -11.02 -0.16 6.49
C LEU A 261 -10.86 1.33 6.81
N CYS A 262 -11.98 2.04 6.85
CA CYS A 262 -12.03 3.46 7.12
C CYS A 262 -12.98 3.75 8.29
N VAL A 263 -12.54 4.57 9.23
CA VAL A 263 -13.39 5.12 10.30
C VAL A 263 -13.24 6.63 10.27
N HIS A 264 -14.38 7.33 10.27
CA HIS A 264 -14.43 8.79 10.30
C HIS A 264 -13.57 9.34 11.44
N LYS A 265 -12.78 10.39 11.16
CA LYS A 265 -11.74 10.92 12.07
C LYS A 265 -12.25 11.19 13.49
N LYS A 266 -13.45 11.78 13.61
CA LYS A 266 -14.12 12.09 14.90
C LYS A 266 -14.45 10.85 15.76
N LEU A 267 -14.50 9.66 15.17
CA LEU A 267 -14.84 8.40 15.83
C LEU A 267 -13.64 7.47 16.00
N ARG A 268 -12.44 7.91 15.60
CA ARG A 268 -11.20 7.18 15.86
C ARG A 268 -10.94 7.06 17.36
N SER A 269 -10.20 6.03 17.76
CA SER A 269 -9.92 5.69 19.17
C SER A 269 -11.14 5.31 20.02
N LYS A 270 -12.32 5.11 19.40
CA LYS A 270 -13.54 4.59 20.05
C LYS A 270 -13.74 3.08 19.87
N ARG A 271 -12.69 2.36 19.43
CA ARG A 271 -12.68 0.89 19.22
C ARG A 271 -13.74 0.38 18.22
N LEU A 272 -14.14 1.21 17.24
CA LEU A 272 -15.07 0.79 16.18
C LEU A 272 -14.41 -0.17 15.16
N ALA A 273 -13.13 0.02 14.83
CA ALA A 273 -12.39 -0.86 13.92
C ALA A 273 -12.42 -2.35 14.34
N PRO A 274 -12.12 -2.72 15.60
CA PRO A 274 -12.32 -4.08 16.09
C PRO A 274 -13.73 -4.68 15.86
N VAL A 275 -14.78 -3.85 15.95
CA VAL A 275 -16.17 -4.30 15.73
C VAL A 275 -16.43 -4.54 14.24
N LEU A 276 -15.91 -3.67 13.37
CA LEU A 276 -15.94 -3.85 11.91
C LEU A 276 -15.22 -5.14 11.48
N ILE A 277 -14.02 -5.38 12.03
CA ILE A 277 -13.24 -6.59 11.73
C ILE A 277 -14.02 -7.84 12.17
N LYS A 278 -14.58 -7.86 13.39
CA LYS A 278 -15.41 -8.98 13.84
C LYS A 278 -16.62 -9.23 12.94
N GLU A 279 -17.28 -8.18 12.48
CA GLU A 279 -18.45 -8.30 11.61
C GLU A 279 -18.08 -8.80 10.21
N VAL A 280 -17.01 -8.31 9.58
CA VAL A 280 -16.57 -8.83 8.28
C VAL A 280 -16.12 -10.29 8.39
N THR A 281 -15.37 -10.65 9.45
CA THR A 281 -14.99 -12.05 9.71
C THR A 281 -16.21 -12.93 9.88
N ARG A 282 -17.24 -12.49 10.60
CA ARG A 282 -18.50 -13.24 10.75
C ARG A 282 -19.18 -13.49 9.40
N ARG A 283 -19.29 -12.47 8.54
CA ARG A 283 -19.90 -12.60 7.21
C ARG A 283 -19.09 -13.48 6.27
N CYS A 284 -17.76 -13.45 6.33
CA CYS A 284 -16.89 -14.38 5.60
C CYS A 284 -17.07 -15.82 6.08
N ASN A 285 -17.02 -16.04 7.40
CA ASN A 285 -17.18 -17.36 8.00
C ASN A 285 -18.55 -17.98 7.69
N LEU A 286 -19.63 -17.18 7.67
CA LEU A 286 -20.97 -17.66 7.29
C LEU A 286 -21.03 -18.22 5.86
N ARG A 287 -20.09 -17.83 4.99
CA ARG A 287 -19.93 -18.37 3.62
C ARG A 287 -18.88 -19.48 3.53
N GLY A 288 -18.34 -19.94 4.66
CA GLY A 288 -17.36 -21.03 4.72
C GLY A 288 -15.91 -20.58 4.47
N ILE A 289 -15.64 -19.28 4.42
CA ILE A 289 -14.32 -18.72 4.18
C ILE A 289 -13.75 -18.20 5.51
N PHE A 290 -12.67 -18.81 5.98
CA PHE A 290 -12.11 -18.58 7.32
C PHE A 290 -10.72 -17.93 7.30
N GLN A 291 -10.12 -17.80 6.13
CA GLN A 291 -8.81 -17.18 5.93
C GLN A 291 -8.98 -15.85 5.19
N ALA A 292 -8.08 -14.91 5.46
CA ALA A 292 -8.06 -13.64 4.76
C ALA A 292 -6.63 -13.16 4.51
N ILE A 293 -6.44 -12.34 3.49
CA ILE A 293 -5.24 -11.53 3.31
C ILE A 293 -5.59 -10.06 3.54
N TYR A 294 -4.69 -9.34 4.19
CA TYR A 294 -4.81 -7.90 4.35
C TYR A 294 -3.43 -7.25 4.46
N THR A 295 -3.36 -5.96 4.14
CA THR A 295 -2.14 -5.17 4.27
C THR A 295 -2.36 -3.94 5.14
N ALA A 296 -1.29 -3.49 5.79
CA ALA A 296 -1.30 -2.23 6.52
C ALA A 296 0.07 -1.54 6.45
N GLY A 297 0.05 -0.21 6.37
CA GLY A 297 1.27 0.61 6.53
C GLY A 297 1.72 0.75 7.99
N ILE A 298 0.85 0.42 8.94
CA ILE A 298 1.22 0.29 10.35
C ILE A 298 1.63 -1.15 10.66
N PHE A 299 2.61 -1.30 11.55
CA PHE A 299 3.00 -2.60 12.05
C PHE A 299 1.92 -3.18 13.00
N LEU A 300 1.51 -4.42 12.74
CA LEU A 300 0.64 -5.23 13.58
C LEU A 300 1.35 -6.57 13.87
N PRO A 301 1.28 -7.11 15.08
CA PRO A 301 1.70 -8.49 15.37
C PRO A 301 0.89 -9.55 14.60
N THR A 302 1.47 -10.43 13.77
CA THR A 302 2.85 -10.44 13.21
C THR A 302 2.76 -10.57 11.69
N PRO A 303 3.46 -9.73 10.89
CA PRO A 303 3.36 -9.78 9.43
C PRO A 303 4.04 -11.04 8.86
N VAL A 304 3.46 -11.59 7.80
CA VAL A 304 4.06 -12.70 7.05
C VAL A 304 5.16 -12.20 6.11
N SER A 305 5.07 -10.94 5.67
CA SER A 305 6.12 -10.26 4.90
C SER A 305 5.98 -8.74 4.97
N THR A 306 7.01 -8.03 4.52
CA THR A 306 7.02 -6.57 4.41
C THR A 306 7.59 -6.18 3.06
N ALA A 307 6.89 -5.34 2.30
CA ALA A 307 7.41 -4.70 1.10
C ALA A 307 7.70 -3.21 1.37
N ARG A 308 8.59 -2.61 0.58
CA ARG A 308 8.89 -1.18 0.65
C ARG A 308 8.42 -0.47 -0.62
N TYR A 309 7.87 0.73 -0.49
CA TYR A 309 7.49 1.57 -1.62
C TYR A 309 8.71 2.20 -2.30
N TYR A 310 8.60 2.35 -3.62
CA TYR A 310 9.58 2.97 -4.49
C TYR A 310 8.85 3.85 -5.52
N HIS A 311 9.50 4.95 -5.91
CA HIS A 311 8.89 5.98 -6.75
C HIS A 311 9.81 6.32 -7.93
N ARG A 312 9.29 6.15 -9.15
CA ARG A 312 9.91 6.67 -10.37
C ARG A 312 9.19 7.96 -10.75
N ILE A 313 9.86 9.09 -10.51
CA ILE A 313 9.31 10.41 -10.83
C ILE A 313 9.32 10.64 -12.34
N ILE A 314 8.22 11.09 -12.94
CA ILE A 314 8.08 11.34 -14.37
C ILE A 314 8.01 12.85 -14.61
N GLN A 315 7.00 13.52 -14.03
CA GLN A 315 6.84 14.99 -14.13
C GLN A 315 7.65 15.69 -13.03
N VAL A 316 8.97 15.67 -13.18
CA VAL A 316 9.93 16.11 -12.16
C VAL A 316 9.65 17.54 -11.66
N GLN A 317 9.40 18.48 -12.58
CA GLN A 317 9.17 19.89 -12.21
C GLN A 317 7.95 20.01 -11.30
N LYS A 318 6.81 19.46 -11.72
CA LYS A 318 5.57 19.46 -10.93
C LYS A 318 5.77 18.82 -9.56
N LEU A 319 6.44 17.67 -9.49
CA LEU A 319 6.67 16.97 -8.23
C LEU A 319 7.59 17.72 -7.26
N VAL A 320 8.52 18.54 -7.77
CA VAL A 320 9.32 19.44 -6.94
C VAL A 320 8.48 20.62 -6.45
N ASP A 321 7.68 21.22 -7.32
CA ASP A 321 6.85 22.40 -7.02
C ASP A 321 5.80 22.09 -5.94
N VAL A 322 5.19 20.90 -6.00
CA VAL A 322 4.19 20.44 -5.02
C VAL A 322 4.81 19.81 -3.77
N GLY A 323 6.15 19.78 -3.66
CA GLY A 323 6.85 19.25 -2.50
C GLY A 323 6.82 17.73 -2.33
N PHE A 324 6.43 16.97 -3.37
CA PHE A 324 6.50 15.50 -3.35
C PHE A 324 7.95 15.01 -3.32
N THR A 325 8.85 15.74 -3.98
CA THR A 325 10.29 15.48 -3.96
C THR A 325 11.08 16.79 -3.92
N HIS A 326 12.39 16.69 -3.72
CA HIS A 326 13.28 17.85 -3.68
C HIS A 326 14.52 17.61 -4.52
N VAL A 327 15.07 18.70 -5.07
CA VAL A 327 16.37 18.65 -5.75
C VAL A 327 17.44 18.28 -4.71
N PRO A 328 18.21 17.18 -4.90
CA PRO A 328 19.23 16.79 -3.95
C PRO A 328 20.30 17.89 -3.77
N ARG A 329 20.85 17.99 -2.56
CA ARG A 329 21.97 18.92 -2.27
C ARG A 329 23.14 18.65 -3.23
N GLY A 330 23.66 19.69 -3.87
CA GLY A 330 24.74 19.57 -4.85
C GLY A 330 24.30 19.09 -6.24
N SER A 331 22.99 18.97 -6.49
CA SER A 331 22.40 18.76 -7.82
C SER A 331 21.70 20.03 -8.31
N THR A 332 21.19 19.99 -9.54
CA THR A 332 20.38 21.06 -10.14
C THR A 332 19.10 20.48 -10.73
N MET A 333 18.09 21.33 -10.91
CA MET A 333 16.83 20.92 -11.55
C MET A 333 17.09 20.32 -12.94
N ALA A 334 17.93 20.96 -13.75
CA ALA A 334 18.31 20.46 -15.08
C ALA A 334 19.01 19.09 -15.05
N ARG A 335 19.83 18.80 -14.02
CA ARG A 335 20.44 17.47 -13.85
C ARG A 335 19.40 16.43 -13.48
N MET A 336 18.50 16.75 -12.54
CA MET A 336 17.45 15.85 -12.11
C MET A 336 16.45 15.54 -13.23
N LEU A 337 16.10 16.52 -14.07
CA LEU A 337 15.30 16.33 -15.29
C LEU A 337 15.98 15.35 -16.25
N ARG A 338 17.27 15.53 -16.55
CA ARG A 338 18.01 14.62 -17.43
C ARG A 338 18.12 13.20 -16.89
N GLN A 339 18.37 13.05 -15.58
CA GLN A 339 18.47 11.73 -14.94
C GLN A 339 17.13 10.97 -14.95
N ASN A 340 16.01 11.69 -14.88
CA ASN A 340 14.68 11.11 -14.84
C ASN A 340 13.95 11.15 -16.19
N ALA A 341 14.63 11.53 -17.27
CA ALA A 341 14.05 11.47 -18.59
C ALA A 341 13.54 10.04 -18.88
N VAL A 342 12.33 9.94 -19.42
CA VAL A 342 11.74 8.68 -19.87
C VAL A 342 11.96 8.60 -21.37
N PRO A 343 12.29 7.42 -21.94
CA PRO A 343 12.40 7.27 -23.40
C PRO A 343 11.11 7.67 -24.13
N ASP A 344 11.24 8.10 -25.39
CA ASP A 344 10.08 8.47 -26.22
C ASP A 344 9.48 7.27 -26.97
N ASN A 345 10.31 6.26 -27.23
CA ASN A 345 10.00 5.08 -28.04
C ASN A 345 9.96 3.81 -27.18
N PHE A 346 9.24 2.82 -27.68
CA PHE A 346 9.18 1.50 -27.07
C PHE A 346 10.39 0.65 -27.50
N ASP A 347 10.93 -0.14 -26.58
CA ASP A 347 12.01 -1.08 -26.83
C ASP A 347 11.48 -2.42 -27.37
N LEU A 348 10.25 -2.80 -27.00
CA LEU A 348 9.69 -4.11 -27.32
C LEU A 348 8.89 -4.10 -28.63
N ALA A 349 9.37 -4.85 -29.62
CA ALA A 349 8.64 -5.08 -30.86
C ALA A 349 7.35 -5.87 -30.58
N GLY A 350 6.23 -5.42 -31.15
CA GLY A 350 4.93 -6.07 -30.99
C GLY A 350 4.15 -5.68 -29.73
N LEU A 351 4.61 -4.65 -29.00
CA LEU A 351 3.84 -4.06 -27.90
C LEU A 351 2.51 -3.50 -28.42
N ARG A 352 1.39 -3.96 -27.84
CA ARG A 352 0.05 -3.45 -28.11
C ARG A 352 -0.82 -3.52 -26.86
N GLU A 353 -1.93 -2.78 -26.88
CA GLU A 353 -2.93 -2.90 -25.82
C GLU A 353 -3.49 -4.33 -25.79
N MET A 354 -3.72 -4.86 -24.59
CA MET A 354 -4.31 -6.20 -24.42
C MET A 354 -5.73 -6.23 -25.02
N GLU A 355 -6.19 -7.37 -25.49
CA GLU A 355 -7.56 -7.58 -25.98
C GLU A 355 -8.21 -8.77 -25.27
N GLU A 356 -9.53 -8.91 -25.42
CA GLU A 356 -10.26 -10.03 -24.83
C GLU A 356 -9.79 -11.39 -25.38
N SER A 357 -9.40 -11.43 -26.65
CA SER A 357 -8.82 -12.60 -27.32
C SER A 357 -7.51 -13.07 -26.68
N ASP A 358 -6.76 -12.18 -26.01
CA ASP A 358 -5.46 -12.50 -25.42
C ASP A 358 -5.59 -13.17 -24.04
N ILE A 359 -6.74 -13.04 -23.36
CA ILE A 359 -6.89 -13.36 -21.93
C ILE A 359 -6.48 -14.80 -21.62
N LYS A 360 -6.78 -15.76 -22.48
CA LYS A 360 -6.39 -17.16 -22.28
C LYS A 360 -4.87 -17.35 -22.31
N ASN A 361 -4.19 -16.71 -23.26
CA ASN A 361 -2.73 -16.78 -23.39
C ASN A 361 -2.05 -16.03 -22.24
N VAL A 362 -2.58 -14.86 -21.88
CA VAL A 362 -2.10 -14.05 -20.74
C VAL A 362 -2.26 -14.80 -19.42
N LEU A 363 -3.40 -15.47 -19.20
CA LEU A 363 -3.61 -16.28 -18.01
C LEU A 363 -2.62 -17.43 -17.92
N ALA A 364 -2.42 -18.19 -19.00
CA ALA A 364 -1.45 -19.29 -19.02
C ALA A 364 -0.01 -18.79 -18.74
N LEU A 365 0.36 -17.64 -19.32
CA LEU A 365 1.65 -17.00 -19.07
C LEU A 365 1.79 -16.52 -17.62
N TYR A 366 0.77 -15.87 -17.09
CA TYR A 366 0.69 -15.43 -15.69
C TYR A 366 0.86 -16.60 -14.73
N GLU A 367 0.10 -17.68 -14.92
CA GLU A 367 0.12 -18.85 -14.04
C GLU A 367 1.50 -19.50 -13.99
N LYS A 368 2.18 -19.59 -15.13
CA LYS A 368 3.55 -20.09 -15.25
C LYS A 368 4.54 -19.17 -14.53
N TYR A 369 4.48 -17.87 -14.80
CA TYR A 369 5.40 -16.89 -14.22
C TYR A 369 5.22 -16.77 -12.69
N MET A 370 3.97 -16.81 -12.21
CA MET A 370 3.65 -16.70 -10.78
C MET A 370 4.17 -17.86 -9.92
N GLN A 371 4.54 -19.00 -10.51
CA GLN A 371 5.19 -20.10 -9.77
C GLN A 371 6.55 -19.70 -9.14
N ARG A 372 7.13 -18.59 -9.61
CA ARG A 372 8.37 -18.04 -9.06
C ARG A 372 8.20 -17.51 -7.64
N PHE A 373 6.98 -17.14 -7.25
CA PHE A 373 6.69 -16.46 -5.98
C PHE A 373 5.92 -17.34 -4.98
N GLN A 374 5.94 -16.96 -3.70
CA GLN A 374 5.38 -17.79 -2.62
C GLN A 374 3.96 -17.40 -2.20
N LEU A 375 3.57 -16.13 -2.33
CA LEU A 375 2.23 -15.65 -2.00
C LEU A 375 1.59 -15.02 -3.24
N THR A 376 0.73 -15.77 -3.94
CA THR A 376 0.19 -15.36 -5.25
C THR A 376 -1.32 -15.56 -5.35
N PRO A 377 -2.05 -14.67 -6.04
CA PRO A 377 -3.42 -14.97 -6.46
C PRO A 377 -3.44 -16.15 -7.42
N VAL A 378 -4.50 -16.96 -7.34
CA VAL A 378 -4.82 -17.97 -8.34
C VAL A 378 -6.06 -17.49 -9.06
N MET A 379 -5.86 -16.96 -10.27
CA MET A 379 -6.93 -16.36 -11.06
C MET A 379 -7.52 -17.36 -12.05
N ASN A 380 -8.81 -17.24 -12.33
CA ASN A 380 -9.46 -17.84 -13.49
C ASN A 380 -9.57 -16.83 -14.65
N GLU A 381 -10.11 -17.25 -15.80
CA GLU A 381 -10.25 -16.41 -17.00
C GLU A 381 -11.11 -15.17 -16.75
N ALA A 382 -12.21 -15.30 -15.99
CA ALA A 382 -13.08 -14.17 -15.67
C ALA A 382 -12.39 -13.15 -14.76
N GLU A 383 -11.62 -13.62 -13.77
CA GLU A 383 -10.84 -12.76 -12.87
C GLU A 383 -9.72 -12.04 -13.62
N MET A 384 -8.97 -12.75 -14.48
CA MET A 384 -7.95 -12.14 -15.34
C MET A 384 -8.56 -11.09 -16.27
N LYS A 385 -9.66 -11.42 -16.95
CA LYS A 385 -10.41 -10.49 -17.79
C LYS A 385 -10.83 -9.25 -17.01
N HIS A 386 -11.40 -9.43 -15.82
CA HIS A 386 -11.83 -8.31 -14.97
C HIS A 386 -10.65 -7.43 -14.58
N HIS A 387 -9.60 -8.00 -13.99
CA HIS A 387 -8.47 -7.23 -13.50
C HIS A 387 -7.75 -6.46 -14.61
N MET A 388 -7.68 -6.98 -15.84
CA MET A 388 -6.97 -6.34 -16.95
C MET A 388 -7.84 -5.41 -17.79
N LEU A 389 -9.13 -5.72 -17.99
CA LEU A 389 -9.97 -5.06 -19.00
C LEU A 389 -11.15 -4.27 -18.43
N SER A 390 -11.71 -4.62 -17.26
CA SER A 390 -12.91 -3.91 -16.78
C SER A 390 -12.62 -2.49 -16.31
N GLY A 391 -11.36 -2.21 -15.94
CA GLY A 391 -10.85 -0.87 -15.62
C GLY A 391 -10.35 -0.06 -16.82
N ARG A 392 -10.59 -0.49 -18.07
CA ARG A 392 -10.04 0.16 -19.29
C ARG A 392 -10.62 1.56 -19.58
N GLY A 393 -11.73 1.92 -18.95
CA GLY A 393 -12.47 3.14 -19.26
C GLY A 393 -13.27 3.03 -20.56
N VAL A 394 -13.95 4.13 -20.92
CA VAL A 394 -14.88 4.20 -22.05
C VAL A 394 -14.52 5.34 -23.01
N GLY A 395 -15.00 5.24 -24.25
CA GLY A 395 -14.81 6.27 -25.27
C GLY A 395 -13.47 6.19 -26.01
N GLU A 396 -13.14 7.29 -26.68
CA GLU A 396 -11.95 7.41 -27.52
C GLU A 396 -10.66 7.40 -26.68
N TYR A 397 -9.64 6.68 -27.16
CA TYR A 397 -8.32 6.70 -26.54
C TYR A 397 -7.56 7.95 -26.99
N LYS A 398 -7.45 8.95 -26.12
CA LYS A 398 -6.82 10.23 -26.41
C LYS A 398 -5.79 10.56 -25.34
N ASP A 399 -4.63 11.06 -25.76
CA ASP A 399 -3.53 11.48 -24.87
C ASP A 399 -3.12 10.38 -23.86
N GLY A 400 -3.19 9.12 -24.30
CA GLY A 400 -2.83 7.96 -23.49
C GLY A 400 -3.90 7.45 -22.51
N ARG A 401 -5.15 7.96 -22.58
CA ARG A 401 -6.23 7.59 -21.66
C ARG A 401 -7.61 7.49 -22.32
N ARG A 402 -8.52 6.77 -21.64
CA ARG A 402 -9.98 6.83 -21.84
C ARG A 402 -10.65 7.50 -20.65
N GLU A 403 -11.91 7.91 -20.84
CA GLU A 403 -12.73 8.43 -19.74
C GLU A 403 -12.94 7.32 -18.70
N GLY A 404 -12.70 7.65 -17.41
CA GLY A 404 -12.86 6.69 -16.31
C GLY A 404 -11.86 5.54 -16.32
N GLN A 405 -10.74 5.64 -17.04
CA GLN A 405 -9.73 4.58 -17.07
C GLN A 405 -9.00 4.45 -15.72
N VAL A 406 -9.01 3.23 -15.20
CA VAL A 406 -8.34 2.82 -13.96
C VAL A 406 -7.12 1.96 -14.25
N VAL A 407 -7.15 1.12 -15.30
CA VAL A 407 -6.12 0.13 -15.62
C VAL A 407 -5.59 0.31 -17.04
N TRP A 408 -4.27 0.16 -17.17
CA TRP A 408 -3.53 0.06 -18.41
C TRP A 408 -2.94 -1.34 -18.48
N ALA A 409 -3.32 -2.13 -19.48
CA ALA A 409 -2.87 -3.52 -19.65
C ALA A 409 -2.43 -3.74 -21.09
N TYR A 410 -1.20 -4.24 -21.25
CA TYR A 410 -0.51 -4.37 -22.54
C TYR A 410 0.10 -5.76 -22.66
N VAL A 411 0.20 -6.23 -23.89
CA VAL A 411 0.86 -7.49 -24.26
C VAL A 411 1.96 -7.22 -25.27
N VAL A 412 2.93 -8.12 -25.32
CA VAL A 412 3.94 -8.17 -26.38
C VAL A 412 3.64 -9.39 -27.24
N GLU A 413 3.30 -9.13 -28.49
CA GLU A 413 3.03 -10.17 -29.49
C GLU A 413 4.27 -10.37 -30.36
N ASN A 414 4.77 -11.60 -30.43
CA ASN A 414 5.86 -11.93 -31.34
C ASN A 414 5.46 -11.61 -32.79
N PRO A 415 6.20 -10.74 -33.52
CA PRO A 415 5.80 -10.31 -34.85
C PRO A 415 5.65 -11.44 -35.88
N GLU A 416 6.43 -12.51 -35.73
CA GLU A 416 6.49 -13.65 -36.65
C GLU A 416 5.47 -14.73 -36.29
N THR A 417 5.45 -15.16 -35.03
CA THR A 417 4.62 -16.30 -34.58
C THR A 417 3.22 -15.89 -34.12
N LYS A 418 3.01 -14.59 -33.87
CA LYS A 418 1.79 -14.04 -33.26
C LYS A 418 1.48 -14.55 -31.86
N ALA A 419 2.44 -15.22 -31.22
CA ALA A 419 2.32 -15.67 -29.84
C ALA A 419 2.49 -14.50 -28.87
N ILE A 420 1.71 -14.48 -27.79
CA ILE A 420 1.92 -13.55 -26.66
C ILE A 420 3.11 -14.04 -25.84
N THR A 421 4.17 -13.25 -25.78
CA THR A 421 5.41 -13.58 -25.04
C THR A 421 5.45 -12.90 -23.68
N ASP A 422 4.83 -11.73 -23.55
CA ASP A 422 4.87 -10.94 -22.34
C ASP A 422 3.57 -10.17 -22.12
N PHE A 423 3.33 -9.77 -20.88
CA PHE A 423 2.35 -8.75 -20.58
C PHE A 423 2.77 -7.94 -19.35
N PHE A 424 2.23 -6.73 -19.23
CA PHE A 424 2.31 -5.94 -18.01
C PHE A 424 1.06 -5.07 -17.85
N SER A 425 0.86 -4.62 -16.61
CA SER A 425 -0.26 -3.74 -16.26
C SER A 425 0.12 -2.77 -15.15
N PHE A 426 -0.56 -1.64 -15.12
CA PHE A 426 -0.51 -0.67 -14.03
C PHE A 426 -1.87 0.00 -13.86
N TYR A 427 -2.15 0.53 -12.67
CA TYR A 427 -3.40 1.23 -12.39
C TYR A 427 -3.17 2.67 -11.91
N SER A 428 -4.17 3.53 -12.09
CA SER A 428 -4.18 4.91 -11.59
C SER A 428 -4.75 4.94 -10.17
N LEU A 429 -4.02 5.57 -9.26
CA LEU A 429 -4.54 5.98 -7.96
C LEU A 429 -3.95 7.37 -7.61
N PRO A 430 -4.62 8.46 -8.02
CA PRO A 430 -4.13 9.80 -7.78
C PRO A 430 -4.19 10.17 -6.30
N SER A 431 -3.42 11.18 -5.92
CA SER A 431 -3.42 11.76 -4.58
C SER A 431 -3.73 13.26 -4.62
N THR A 432 -4.68 13.71 -3.81
CA THR A 432 -4.96 15.12 -3.59
C THR A 432 -3.88 15.73 -2.70
N ILE A 433 -3.45 16.95 -3.03
CA ILE A 433 -2.50 17.73 -2.21
C ILE A 433 -3.29 18.53 -1.15
N THR A 434 -3.12 18.19 0.13
CA THR A 434 -3.96 18.71 1.23
C THR A 434 -3.84 20.22 1.44
N ASN A 435 -2.68 20.81 1.11
CA ASN A 435 -2.40 22.24 1.27
C ASN A 435 -2.47 23.04 -0.06
N SER A 436 -2.96 22.44 -1.16
CA SER A 436 -3.08 23.15 -2.43
C SER A 436 -4.26 24.12 -2.40
N ALA A 437 -4.02 25.38 -2.75
CA ALA A 437 -5.07 26.40 -2.86
C ALA A 437 -6.02 26.15 -4.06
N THR A 438 -5.60 25.34 -5.02
CA THR A 438 -6.28 25.11 -6.30
C THR A 438 -6.78 23.66 -6.47
N GLY A 439 -6.59 22.81 -5.46
CA GLY A 439 -7.03 21.40 -5.50
C GLY A 439 -6.16 20.52 -6.40
N GLU A 440 -4.87 20.84 -6.51
CA GLU A 440 -3.92 20.07 -7.32
C GLU A 440 -3.82 18.61 -6.88
N VAL A 441 -3.48 17.78 -7.86
CA VAL A 441 -3.40 16.33 -7.73
C VAL A 441 -2.04 15.87 -8.26
N VAL A 442 -1.44 14.93 -7.53
CA VAL A 442 -0.36 14.09 -8.03
C VAL A 442 -1.01 12.84 -8.62
N ASP A 443 -0.96 12.72 -9.94
CA ASP A 443 -1.46 11.55 -10.64
C ASP A 443 -0.40 10.44 -10.62
N ALA A 444 -0.72 9.35 -9.95
CA ALA A 444 0.21 8.28 -9.68
C ALA A 444 -0.25 6.98 -10.34
N ALA A 445 0.65 6.38 -11.11
CA ALA A 445 0.51 5.02 -11.60
C ALA A 445 1.11 4.04 -10.58
N TYR A 446 0.54 2.85 -10.45
CA TYR A 446 1.06 1.78 -9.61
C TYR A 446 1.27 0.53 -10.45
N LEU A 447 2.50 0.02 -10.47
CA LEU A 447 2.82 -1.24 -11.13
C LEU A 447 1.94 -2.35 -10.56
N PHE A 448 1.24 -3.07 -11.44
CA PHE A 448 0.34 -4.14 -11.07
C PHE A 448 0.94 -5.50 -11.43
N TYR A 449 0.27 -6.32 -12.23
CA TYR A 449 0.78 -7.63 -12.65
C TYR A 449 1.52 -7.58 -13.98
N TYR A 450 2.55 -8.42 -14.10
CA TYR A 450 3.30 -8.64 -15.34
C TYR A 450 3.83 -10.07 -15.39
N ALA A 451 4.16 -10.54 -16.58
CA ALA A 451 4.84 -11.80 -16.80
C ALA A 451 5.59 -11.81 -18.13
N THR A 452 6.57 -12.71 -18.23
CA THR A 452 7.35 -12.95 -19.44
C THR A 452 7.57 -14.45 -19.62
N ASP A 453 7.60 -14.92 -20.86
CA ASP A 453 7.90 -16.30 -21.22
C ASP A 453 9.41 -16.58 -21.33
N GLU A 454 10.23 -15.55 -21.16
CA GLU A 454 11.69 -15.62 -21.17
C GLU A 454 12.19 -16.71 -20.21
N SER A 455 13.03 -17.59 -20.75
CA SER A 455 13.48 -18.81 -20.07
C SER A 455 14.99 -19.01 -20.14
N GLY A 456 15.75 -18.03 -20.69
CA GLY A 456 17.21 -18.00 -20.74
C GLY A 456 17.92 -17.83 -19.38
N GLY A 457 17.24 -18.14 -18.27
CA GLY A 457 17.75 -18.02 -16.91
C GLY A 457 17.56 -16.64 -16.27
N GLU A 458 17.98 -16.52 -15.02
CA GLU A 458 17.76 -15.32 -14.19
C GLU A 458 18.28 -14.01 -14.80
N PRO A 459 19.47 -13.96 -15.45
CA PRO A 459 19.93 -12.73 -16.11
C PRO A 459 19.03 -12.32 -17.29
N ALA A 460 18.55 -13.27 -18.09
CA ALA A 460 17.68 -13.00 -19.23
C ALA A 460 16.31 -12.51 -18.78
N VAL A 461 15.70 -13.19 -17.79
CA VAL A 461 14.43 -12.76 -17.18
C VAL A 461 14.55 -11.36 -16.59
N LYS A 462 15.63 -11.07 -15.86
CA LYS A 462 15.88 -9.72 -15.32
C LYS A 462 15.91 -8.66 -16.43
N ALA A 463 16.68 -8.91 -17.50
CA ALA A 463 16.79 -7.98 -18.61
C ALA A 463 15.43 -7.77 -19.31
N ARG A 464 14.67 -8.85 -19.51
CA ARG A 464 13.35 -8.81 -20.13
C ARG A 464 12.32 -8.05 -19.29
N VAL A 465 12.26 -8.31 -17.99
CA VAL A 465 11.39 -7.56 -17.06
C VAL A 465 11.79 -6.09 -17.02
N GLN A 466 13.09 -5.77 -16.99
CA GLN A 466 13.54 -4.38 -17.06
C GLN A 466 13.03 -3.69 -18.34
N ALA A 467 13.10 -4.34 -19.51
CA ALA A 467 12.57 -3.80 -20.76
C ALA A 467 11.04 -3.60 -20.71
N LEU A 468 10.29 -4.55 -20.16
CA LEU A 468 8.83 -4.42 -19.97
C LEU A 468 8.47 -3.20 -19.13
N ILE A 469 9.19 -2.99 -18.02
CA ILE A 469 8.91 -1.85 -17.14
C ILE A 469 9.39 -0.53 -17.75
N THR A 470 10.46 -0.52 -18.55
CA THR A 470 10.83 0.66 -19.35
C THR A 470 9.67 1.08 -20.25
N ASP A 471 9.09 0.16 -21.02
CA ASP A 471 7.96 0.47 -21.90
C ASP A 471 6.69 0.88 -21.13
N ALA A 472 6.46 0.30 -19.94
CA ALA A 472 5.41 0.73 -19.04
C ALA A 472 5.60 2.20 -18.60
N LEU A 473 6.84 2.63 -18.32
CA LEU A 473 7.14 4.03 -18.00
C LEU A 473 6.91 4.95 -19.20
N VAL A 474 7.25 4.52 -20.43
CA VAL A 474 6.95 5.28 -21.65
C VAL A 474 5.43 5.48 -21.80
N LEU A 475 4.64 4.43 -21.59
CA LEU A 475 3.18 4.51 -21.62
C LEU A 475 2.62 5.42 -20.52
N ALA A 476 3.14 5.32 -19.30
CA ALA A 476 2.72 6.19 -18.21
C ALA A 476 3.06 7.66 -18.48
N ASN A 477 4.22 7.94 -19.05
CA ASN A 477 4.61 9.30 -19.47
C ASN A 477 3.71 9.84 -20.61
N LYS A 478 3.39 9.00 -21.60
CA LYS A 478 2.45 9.34 -22.68
C LYS A 478 1.05 9.64 -22.11
N ALA A 479 0.62 8.86 -21.13
CA ALA A 479 -0.61 9.07 -20.37
C ALA A 479 -0.51 10.19 -19.30
N LYS A 480 0.57 10.98 -19.27
CA LYS A 480 0.72 12.16 -18.38
C LYS A 480 0.66 11.86 -16.88
N PHE A 481 1.07 10.66 -16.46
CA PHE A 481 1.29 10.39 -15.03
C PHE A 481 2.46 11.21 -14.50
N ASP A 482 2.37 11.64 -13.25
CA ASP A 482 3.41 12.41 -12.58
C ASP A 482 4.49 11.51 -11.97
N VAL A 483 4.06 10.37 -11.41
CA VAL A 483 4.93 9.40 -10.72
C VAL A 483 4.45 7.98 -11.01
N PHE A 484 5.39 7.05 -11.09
CA PHE A 484 5.13 5.62 -11.22
C PHE A 484 5.67 4.88 -10.00
N ASN A 485 4.76 4.25 -9.26
CA ASN A 485 5.04 3.59 -8.01
C ASN A 485 5.23 2.09 -8.21
N ALA A 486 6.16 1.53 -7.47
CA ALA A 486 6.35 0.09 -7.37
C ALA A 486 6.67 -0.27 -5.92
N LEU A 487 6.44 -1.53 -5.56
CA LEU A 487 6.89 -2.08 -4.28
C LEU A 487 7.97 -3.13 -4.53
N THR A 488 8.71 -3.51 -3.48
CA THR A 488 9.61 -4.67 -3.52
C THR A 488 8.82 -5.99 -3.50
N LEU A 489 8.09 -6.23 -4.57
CA LEU A 489 7.29 -7.43 -4.85
C LEU A 489 7.86 -8.13 -6.07
N MET A 490 7.53 -9.42 -6.25
CA MET A 490 7.85 -10.18 -7.45
C MET A 490 9.34 -10.03 -7.84
N ASP A 491 9.61 -9.80 -9.12
CA ASP A 491 10.93 -9.53 -9.68
C ASP A 491 11.21 -8.03 -9.80
N ASN A 492 10.63 -7.19 -8.92
CA ASN A 492 10.78 -5.74 -9.01
C ASN A 492 12.18 -5.27 -8.63
N PHE A 493 12.71 -5.79 -7.52
CA PHE A 493 13.93 -5.27 -6.90
C PHE A 493 15.12 -5.08 -7.86
N PRO A 494 15.42 -6.02 -8.78
CA PRO A 494 16.55 -5.88 -9.69
C PRO A 494 16.47 -4.69 -10.66
N PHE A 495 15.29 -4.24 -11.08
CA PHE A 495 15.15 -3.12 -12.02
C PHE A 495 14.97 -1.77 -11.33
N LEU A 496 14.58 -1.74 -10.04
CA LEU A 496 14.25 -0.49 -9.34
C LEU A 496 15.38 0.53 -9.44
N LYS A 497 16.62 0.11 -9.12
CA LYS A 497 17.78 1.00 -9.21
C LYS A 497 18.12 1.36 -10.66
N GLU A 498 18.08 0.38 -11.57
CA GLU A 498 18.45 0.56 -12.98
C GLU A 498 17.51 1.54 -13.70
N LEU A 499 16.24 1.56 -13.32
CA LEU A 499 15.22 2.43 -13.88
C LEU A 499 14.97 3.70 -13.05
N ASN A 500 15.89 4.05 -12.14
CA ASN A 500 15.83 5.27 -11.31
C ASN A 500 14.59 5.37 -10.39
N PHE A 501 14.09 4.24 -9.89
CA PHE A 501 13.13 4.27 -8.78
C PHE A 501 13.84 4.65 -7.48
N GLY A 502 13.44 5.79 -6.91
CA GLY A 502 13.89 6.25 -5.60
C GLY A 502 13.20 5.47 -4.48
N GLN A 503 13.92 5.23 -3.38
CA GLN A 503 13.34 4.58 -2.20
C GLN A 503 12.32 5.51 -1.54
N GLY A 504 11.09 5.01 -1.35
CA GLY A 504 10.08 5.63 -0.50
C GLY A 504 10.38 5.41 0.98
N ASP A 505 9.70 6.18 1.83
CA ASP A 505 9.71 6.05 3.28
C ASP A 505 8.65 5.05 3.80
N GLY A 506 7.61 4.79 3.00
CA GLY A 506 6.53 3.86 3.31
C GLY A 506 6.92 2.38 3.20
N TYR A 507 6.39 1.60 4.14
CA TYR A 507 6.37 0.13 4.09
C TYR A 507 4.93 -0.37 3.99
N LEU A 508 4.76 -1.52 3.36
CA LEU A 508 3.50 -2.25 3.31
C LEU A 508 3.70 -3.63 3.94
N HIS A 509 3.04 -3.87 5.06
CA HIS A 509 3.10 -5.15 5.76
C HIS A 509 1.96 -6.04 5.31
N TYR A 510 2.28 -7.30 4.99
CA TYR A 510 1.34 -8.33 4.55
C TYR A 510 0.99 -9.25 5.71
N TYR A 511 -0.28 -9.58 5.83
CA TYR A 511 -0.82 -10.40 6.89
C TYR A 511 -1.76 -11.46 6.34
N LEU A 512 -1.79 -12.61 7.00
CA LEU A 512 -2.80 -13.64 6.79
C LEU A 512 -3.61 -13.83 8.07
N TYR A 513 -4.92 -13.70 7.96
CA TYR A 513 -5.85 -14.01 9.03
C TYR A 513 -6.12 -15.52 9.04
N ASN A 514 -6.07 -16.13 10.21
CA ASN A 514 -6.28 -17.56 10.44
C ASN A 514 -5.40 -18.49 9.58
N TRP A 515 -4.16 -18.07 9.32
CA TRP A 515 -3.16 -18.87 8.65
C TRP A 515 -1.78 -18.59 9.21
N ARG A 516 -1.06 -19.65 9.55
CA ARG A 516 0.33 -19.64 10.00
C ARG A 516 1.21 -20.06 8.83
N THR A 517 2.30 -19.34 8.63
CA THR A 517 3.33 -19.66 7.64
C THR A 517 4.68 -19.13 8.13
N PRO A 518 5.80 -19.82 7.83
CA PRO A 518 7.12 -19.21 7.93
C PRO A 518 7.17 -17.90 7.15
N ARG A 519 7.99 -16.96 7.63
CA ARG A 519 8.15 -15.64 7.02
C ARG A 519 8.45 -15.78 5.52
N LEU A 520 7.80 -14.93 4.74
CA LEU A 520 7.96 -14.85 3.30
C LEU A 520 8.93 -13.71 2.98
N GLU A 521 9.79 -13.94 2.00
CA GLU A 521 10.78 -12.96 1.58
C GLU A 521 10.12 -11.70 0.97
N GLY A 522 10.48 -10.54 1.49
CA GLY A 522 9.96 -9.25 1.03
C GLY A 522 11.12 -8.29 0.80
N TYR A 523 11.03 -7.09 1.37
CA TYR A 523 12.11 -6.11 1.45
C TYR A 523 13.31 -6.61 2.26
N VAL A 524 13.06 -7.40 3.31
CA VAL A 524 14.13 -8.05 4.08
C VAL A 524 14.47 -9.36 3.37
N PRO A 525 15.71 -9.55 2.89
CA PRO A 525 16.13 -10.78 2.23
C PRO A 525 16.09 -11.95 3.21
N GLN A 526 15.89 -13.15 2.66
CA GLN A 526 16.04 -14.40 3.40
C GLN A 526 17.33 -15.09 2.95
N PRO A 527 18.10 -15.73 3.85
CA PRO A 527 19.26 -16.52 3.44
C PRO A 527 18.89 -17.59 2.40
N VAL A 528 19.73 -17.79 1.38
CA VAL A 528 19.46 -18.74 0.28
C VAL A 528 19.33 -20.18 0.83
N ASN A 529 20.16 -20.53 1.80
CA ASN A 529 20.11 -21.82 2.51
C ASN A 529 18.84 -22.01 3.36
N GLU A 530 18.12 -20.93 3.68
CA GLU A 530 16.83 -20.96 4.36
C GLU A 530 15.64 -20.84 3.39
N GLY A 531 15.89 -20.95 2.08
CA GLY A 531 14.86 -20.90 1.04
C GLY A 531 14.61 -19.50 0.45
N GLY A 532 15.53 -18.54 0.67
CA GLY A 532 15.51 -17.25 0.00
C GLY A 532 15.60 -17.40 -1.51
N LYS A 533 14.69 -16.73 -2.23
CA LYS A 533 14.56 -16.75 -3.69
C LYS A 533 15.05 -15.44 -4.32
N GLY A 534 15.20 -14.37 -3.54
CA GLY A 534 15.55 -13.01 -3.95
C GLY A 534 14.55 -11.98 -3.41
N ILE A 535 15.02 -10.77 -3.11
CA ILE A 535 14.23 -9.69 -2.51
C ILE A 535 12.92 -9.48 -3.28
N GLY A 536 11.79 -9.56 -2.57
CA GLY A 536 10.43 -9.41 -3.08
C GLY A 536 9.75 -10.71 -3.53
N ARG A 537 10.48 -11.80 -3.77
CA ARG A 537 9.93 -13.04 -4.35
C ARG A 537 9.07 -13.88 -3.42
N GLY A 538 9.02 -13.56 -2.14
CA GLY A 538 8.00 -14.14 -1.25
C GLY A 538 6.61 -13.57 -1.51
N ILE A 539 6.48 -12.42 -2.19
CA ILE A 539 5.21 -11.73 -2.41
C ILE A 539 4.97 -11.54 -3.91
N GLY A 540 3.99 -12.29 -4.43
CA GLY A 540 3.49 -12.12 -5.81
C GLY A 540 2.08 -11.52 -5.88
N VAL A 541 1.44 -11.21 -4.76
CA VAL A 541 0.15 -10.52 -4.69
C VAL A 541 0.35 -9.01 -4.59
N VAL A 542 -0.33 -8.27 -5.46
CA VAL A 542 -0.38 -6.79 -5.46
C VAL A 542 -1.72 -6.35 -4.88
N MET A 543 -1.68 -5.62 -3.77
CA MET A 543 -2.86 -5.12 -3.06
C MET A 543 -3.18 -3.69 -3.52
N LEU A 544 -4.48 -3.35 -3.54
CA LEU A 544 -5.00 -2.11 -4.13
C LEU A 544 -5.05 -0.90 -3.19
#